data_AF-A0A528CYG0-F1
#
_entry.id   AF-A0A528CYG0-F1
#
_cell.length_a   1.000
_cell.length_b   1.000
_cell.length_c   1.000
_cell.angle_alpha   90.00
_cell.angle_beta   90.00
_cell.angle_gamma   90.00
#
_symmetry.space_group_name_H-M   'P 1'
#
loop_
_entity.id
_entity.type
_entity.pdbx_description
1 polymer ?
#
loop_
_entity_poly.entity_id
_entity_poly.type
_entity_poly.pdbx_seq_one_letter_code
_entity_poly.pdbx_strand_id
1 'polypeptide(L)'
;VIKLIRTAPDPQMAREQLMERRWPSGDVESLILLIDDPRHRINEDGTYNLSEEQARAILELRLQRLTALGRDEIADELNTIGDEIKDYLDILSSRARIQQIVKDELAA
;
A
#
# COMPACT_ATOMS: atom_id res chain seq x y z
N VAL A 1 -4.31 -15.27 4.69
CA VAL A 1 -3.49 -14.70 5.78
C VAL A 1 -3.72 -15.42 7.12
N ILE A 2 -4.91 -15.34 7.74
CA ILE A 2 -5.17 -15.87 9.09
C ILE A 2 -4.76 -17.34 9.27
N LYS A 3 -5.12 -18.23 8.32
CA LYS A 3 -4.75 -19.65 8.39
C LYS A 3 -3.24 -19.84 8.49
N LEU A 4 -2.46 -19.13 7.67
CA LEU A 4 -1.00 -19.20 7.63
C LEU A 4 -0.40 -18.77 8.96
N ILE A 5 -0.83 -17.62 9.50
CA ILE A 5 -0.37 -17.12 10.79
C ILE A 5 -0.69 -18.11 11.92
N ARG A 6 -1.89 -18.71 11.92
CA ARG A 6 -2.30 -19.68 12.94
C ARG A 6 -1.58 -21.03 12.87
N THR A 7 -1.05 -21.41 11.71
CA THR A 7 -0.32 -22.67 11.53
C THR A 7 1.20 -22.52 11.68
N ALA A 8 1.70 -21.29 11.65
CA ALA A 8 3.13 -21.03 11.81
C ALA A 8 3.60 -21.35 13.24
N PRO A 9 4.78 -21.99 13.41
CA PRO A 9 5.31 -22.34 14.73
C PRO A 9 5.62 -21.12 15.61
N ASP A 10 6.07 -20.03 15.00
CA ASP A 10 6.48 -18.80 15.67
C ASP A 10 6.30 -17.58 14.74
N PRO A 11 6.40 -16.34 15.28
CA PRO A 11 6.23 -15.12 14.48
C PRO A 11 7.26 -14.93 13.36
N GLN A 12 8.48 -15.45 13.55
CA GLN A 12 9.54 -15.35 12.54
C GLN A 12 9.18 -16.18 11.31
N MET A 13 8.75 -17.43 11.51
CA MET A 13 8.28 -18.31 10.44
C MET A 13 6.99 -17.81 9.79
N ALA A 14 6.07 -17.24 10.57
CA ALA A 14 4.88 -16.62 10.01
C ALA A 14 5.26 -15.50 9.03
N ARG A 15 6.20 -14.64 9.43
CA ARG A 15 6.70 -13.52 8.62
C ARG A 15 7.36 -13.99 7.32
N GLU A 16 8.29 -14.95 7.41
CA GLU A 16 8.98 -15.51 6.24
C GLU A 16 7.97 -16.10 5.25
N GLN A 17 7.01 -16.89 5.74
CA GLN A 17 5.95 -17.47 4.90
C GLN A 17 5.02 -16.41 4.28
N LEU A 18 4.75 -15.30 4.98
CA LEU A 18 3.97 -14.18 4.43
C LEU A 18 4.70 -13.53 3.24
N MET A 19 6.02 -13.39 3.33
CA MET A 19 6.88 -12.77 2.30
C MET A 19 7.09 -13.68 1.09
N GLU A 20 7.36 -14.98 1.31
CA GLU A 20 7.59 -15.95 0.24
C GLU A 20 6.33 -16.24 -0.59
N ARG A 21 5.17 -16.19 0.07
CA ARG A 21 3.90 -16.50 -0.58
C ARG A 21 3.54 -15.43 -1.61
N ARG A 22 3.13 -15.89 -2.79
CA ARG A 22 2.50 -15.08 -3.84
C ARG A 22 1.03 -14.79 -3.50
N TRP A 23 0.69 -13.52 -3.31
CA TRP A 23 -0.66 -13.05 -3.01
C TRP A 23 -1.31 -12.47 -4.27
N PRO A 24 -2.58 -12.77 -4.60
CA PRO A 24 -3.27 -12.11 -5.70
C PRO A 24 -3.32 -10.59 -5.48
N SER A 25 -2.93 -9.79 -6.48
CA SER A 25 -2.86 -8.32 -6.35
C SER A 25 -4.19 -7.60 -6.60
N GLY A 26 -5.21 -8.28 -7.15
CA GLY A 26 -6.42 -7.69 -7.74
C GLY A 26 -6.92 -6.37 -7.12
N ASP A 27 -7.34 -6.39 -5.86
CA ASP A 27 -7.96 -5.20 -5.22
C ASP A 27 -7.00 -4.03 -5.00
N VAL A 28 -5.68 -4.27 -4.98
CA VAL A 28 -4.64 -3.29 -4.64
C VAL A 28 -3.67 -3.01 -5.78
N GLU A 29 -3.87 -3.64 -6.94
CA GLU A 29 -2.99 -3.55 -8.10
C GLU A 29 -2.80 -2.11 -8.57
N SER A 30 -3.88 -1.34 -8.69
CA SER A 30 -3.84 0.06 -9.11
C SER A 30 -2.97 0.93 -8.19
N LEU A 31 -2.99 0.66 -6.88
CA LEU A 31 -2.22 1.38 -5.89
C LEU A 31 -0.74 0.98 -5.91
N ILE A 32 -0.44 -0.31 -6.07
CA ILE A 32 0.94 -0.78 -6.21
C ILE A 32 1.59 -0.16 -7.47
N LEU A 33 0.85 -0.11 -8.58
CA LEU A 33 1.29 0.52 -9.81
C LEU A 33 1.46 2.04 -9.67
N LEU A 34 0.63 2.69 -8.86
CA LEU A 34 0.75 4.13 -8.57
C LEU A 34 2.02 4.46 -7.78
N ILE A 35 2.37 3.62 -6.80
CA ILE A 35 3.57 3.80 -5.98
C ILE A 35 4.84 3.56 -6.81
N ASP A 36 4.79 2.62 -7.77
CA ASP A 36 5.90 2.25 -8.66
C ASP A 36 7.23 2.00 -7.93
N ASP A 37 7.20 1.32 -6.77
CA ASP A 37 8.43 0.93 -6.05
C ASP A 37 9.20 -0.11 -6.89
N PRO A 38 10.40 0.21 -7.41
CA PRO A 38 11.16 -0.71 -8.24
C PRO A 38 11.57 -2.00 -7.52
N ARG A 39 11.56 -2.02 -6.19
CA ARG A 39 11.94 -3.19 -5.37
C ARG A 39 10.78 -4.14 -5.10
N HIS A 40 9.54 -3.67 -5.24
CA HIS A 40 8.34 -4.41 -4.87
C HIS A 40 7.28 -4.27 -5.96
N ARG A 41 7.52 -4.97 -7.07
CA ARG A 41 6.63 -4.96 -8.25
C ARG A 41 5.66 -6.13 -8.22
N ILE A 42 4.55 -5.97 -8.94
CA ILE A 42 3.64 -7.07 -9.24
C ILE A 42 4.38 -8.05 -10.15
N ASN A 43 4.29 -9.34 -9.83
CA ASN A 43 4.82 -10.43 -10.63
C ASN A 43 4.03 -10.56 -11.94
N GLU A 44 4.66 -11.13 -12.97
CA GLU A 44 4.03 -11.31 -14.30
C GLU A 44 2.74 -12.14 -14.26
N ASP A 45 2.54 -12.95 -13.23
CA ASP A 45 1.35 -13.78 -13.01
C ASP A 45 0.21 -13.07 -12.25
N GLY A 46 0.31 -11.74 -12.05
CA GLY A 46 -0.69 -10.96 -11.31
C GLY A 46 -0.67 -11.22 -9.80
N THR A 47 0.46 -11.65 -9.28
CA THR A 47 0.67 -11.85 -7.84
C THR A 47 1.67 -10.85 -7.26
N TYR A 48 1.69 -10.73 -5.94
CA TYR A 48 2.54 -9.81 -5.21
C TYR A 48 3.18 -10.51 -4.00
N ASN A 49 4.45 -10.23 -3.77
CA ASN A 49 5.21 -10.68 -2.62
C ASN A 49 5.34 -9.54 -1.61
N LEU A 50 5.00 -9.81 -0.36
CA LEU A 50 5.03 -8.79 0.70
C LEU A 50 6.48 -8.45 1.07
N SER A 51 6.75 -7.17 1.32
CA SER A 51 8.00 -6.72 1.92
C SER A 51 8.09 -7.14 3.40
N GLU A 52 9.29 -7.08 3.98
CA GLU A 52 9.48 -7.37 5.40
C GLU A 52 8.67 -6.43 6.30
N GLU A 53 8.60 -5.15 5.94
CA GLU A 53 7.85 -4.13 6.66
C GLU A 53 6.34 -4.41 6.59
N GLN A 54 5.83 -4.79 5.42
CA GLN A 54 4.42 -5.16 5.24
C GLN A 54 4.05 -6.42 6.04
N ALA A 55 4.90 -7.44 6.01
CA ALA A 55 4.67 -8.67 6.77
C ALA A 55 4.70 -8.41 8.28
N ARG A 56 5.61 -7.56 8.76
CA ARG A 56 5.66 -7.12 10.16
C ARG A 56 4.37 -6.37 10.55
N ALA A 57 3.95 -5.41 9.74
CA ALA A 57 2.73 -4.63 9.98
C ALA A 57 1.49 -5.55 10.10
N ILE A 58 1.38 -6.57 9.24
CA ILE A 58 0.28 -7.56 9.31
C ILE A 58 0.29 -8.33 10.64
N LEU A 59 1.46 -8.73 11.14
CA LEU A 59 1.57 -9.46 12.41
C LEU A 59 1.25 -8.56 13.63
N GLU A 60 1.45 -7.25 13.50
CA GLU A 60 1.13 -6.26 14.52
C GLU A 60 -0.34 -5.80 14.48
N LEU A 61 -1.10 -6.19 13.45
CA LEU A 61 -2.53 -5.88 13.35
C LEU A 61 -3.28 -6.49 14.53
N ARG A 62 -4.09 -5.65 15.16
CA ARG A 62 -4.97 -6.07 16.25
C ARG A 62 -6.35 -6.46 15.70
N LEU A 63 -7.04 -7.37 16.39
CA LEU A 63 -8.31 -7.96 15.92
C LEU A 63 -9.40 -6.93 15.60
N GLN A 64 -9.47 -5.78 16.27
CA GLN A 64 -10.48 -4.77 15.98
C GLN A 64 -10.35 -4.18 14.57
N ARG A 65 -9.16 -4.22 13.96
CA ARG A 65 -8.93 -3.79 12.58
C ARG A 65 -9.49 -4.79 11.54
N LEU A 66 -9.92 -5.98 11.97
CA LEU A 66 -10.57 -6.98 11.10
C LEU A 66 -12.10 -6.82 11.03
N THR A 67 -12.66 -5.85 11.77
CA THR A 67 -14.09 -5.51 11.66
C THR A 67 -14.39 -4.88 10.30
N ALA A 68 -15.65 -4.94 9.85
CA ALA A 68 -16.05 -4.29 8.60
C ALA A 68 -15.71 -2.79 8.63
N LEU A 69 -16.09 -2.09 9.71
CA LEU A 69 -15.77 -0.68 9.89
C LEU A 69 -14.27 -0.40 9.87
N GLY A 70 -13.47 -1.17 10.62
CA GLY A 70 -12.01 -0.97 10.65
C GLY A 70 -11.33 -1.26 9.30
N ARG A 71 -11.89 -2.16 8.48
CA ARG A 71 -11.42 -2.41 7.12
C ARG A 71 -11.80 -1.26 6.19
N ASP A 72 -13.03 -0.76 6.29
CA ASP A 72 -13.52 0.34 5.46
C ASP A 72 -12.71 1.62 5.75
N GLU A 73 -12.44 1.93 7.01
CA GLU A 73 -11.56 3.05 7.39
C GLU A 73 -10.17 2.95 6.76
N ILE A 74 -9.54 1.77 6.79
CA ILE A 74 -8.22 1.56 6.16
C ILE A 74 -8.31 1.71 4.64
N ALA A 75 -9.39 1.23 4.01
CA ALA A 75 -9.58 1.36 2.58
C ALA A 75 -9.77 2.82 2.16
N ASP A 76 -10.52 3.60 2.93
CA ASP A 76 -10.74 5.03 2.68
C ASP A 76 -9.45 5.84 2.87
N GLU A 77 -8.67 5.55 3.93
CA GLU A 77 -7.37 6.17 4.16
C GLU A 77 -6.39 5.85 3.01
N LEU A 78 -6.36 4.58 2.59
CA LEU A 78 -5.53 4.14 1.46
C LEU A 78 -5.90 4.83 0.14
N ASN A 79 -7.20 5.00 -0.13
CA ASN A 79 -7.67 5.73 -1.32
C ASN A 79 -7.31 7.21 -1.26
N THR A 80 -7.47 7.84 -0.09
CA THR A 80 -7.14 9.26 0.12
C THR A 80 -5.65 9.50 -0.16
N ILE A 81 -4.77 8.68 0.42
CA ILE A 81 -3.32 8.76 0.16
C ILE A 81 -3.03 8.52 -1.32
N GLY A 82 -3.71 7.58 -1.96
CA GLY A 82 -3.57 7.33 -3.40
C GLY A 82 -3.94 8.56 -4.24
N ASP A 83 -4.98 9.29 -3.87
CA ASP A 83 -5.39 10.50 -4.60
C ASP A 83 -4.41 11.67 -4.36
N GLU A 84 -3.87 11.82 -3.15
CA GLU A 84 -2.79 12.77 -2.88
C GLU A 84 -1.54 12.48 -3.71
N ILE A 85 -1.12 11.21 -3.80
CA ILE A 85 0.03 10.81 -4.62
C ILE A 85 -0.19 11.19 -6.10
N LYS A 86 -1.38 10.91 -6.65
CA LYS A 86 -1.71 11.30 -8.03
C LYS A 86 -1.63 12.80 -8.22
N ASP A 87 -2.17 13.57 -7.28
CA ASP A 87 -2.12 15.03 -7.35
C ASP A 87 -0.68 15.54 -7.33
N TYR A 88 0.15 15.04 -6.42
CA TYR A 88 1.56 15.41 -6.33
C TYR A 88 2.35 15.04 -7.58
N LEU A 89 2.13 13.85 -8.14
CA LEU A 89 2.76 13.45 -9.40
C LEU A 89 2.33 14.36 -10.56
N ASP A 90 1.06 14.75 -10.63
CA ASP A 90 0.57 15.68 -11.64
C ASP A 90 1.20 17.08 -11.49
N ILE A 91 1.35 17.59 -10.27
CA ILE A 91 2.12 18.82 -9.98
C ILE A 91 3.55 18.69 -10.50
N LEU A 92 4.26 17.63 -10.12
CA LEU A 92 5.66 17.43 -10.51
C LEU A 92 5.84 17.29 -12.03
N SER A 93 4.85 16.73 -12.73
CA SER A 93 4.89 16.57 -14.18
C SER A 93 4.65 17.87 -14.96
N SER A 94 4.00 18.88 -14.33
CA SER A 94 3.55 20.09 -15.01
C SER A 94 4.22 21.35 -14.48
N ARG A 95 5.20 21.85 -15.23
CA ARG A 95 5.86 23.13 -14.93
C ARG A 95 4.86 24.29 -14.81
N ALA A 96 3.81 24.28 -15.62
CA ALA A 96 2.77 25.30 -15.56
C ALA A 96 2.01 25.25 -14.22
N ARG A 97 1.67 24.04 -13.76
CA ARG A 97 1.00 23.81 -12.46
C ARG A 97 1.86 24.27 -11.30
N ILE A 98 3.15 23.93 -11.30
CA ILE A 98 4.13 24.40 -10.30
C ILE A 98 4.14 25.93 -10.26
N GLN A 99 4.26 26.59 -11.40
CA GLN A 99 4.30 28.06 -11.45
C GLN A 99 2.99 28.71 -11.00
N GLN A 100 1.85 28.08 -11.28
CA GLN A 100 0.55 28.57 -10.84
C GLN A 100 0.46 28.53 -9.31
N ILE A 101 0.79 27.39 -8.70
CA ILE A 101 0.81 27.21 -7.23
C ILE A 101 1.70 28.27 -6.57
N VAL A 102 2.93 28.46 -7.08
CA VAL A 102 3.85 29.47 -6.54
C VAL A 102 3.29 30.89 -6.64
N LYS A 103 2.61 31.24 -7.74
CA LYS A 103 2.00 32.57 -7.90
C LYS A 103 0.82 32.77 -6.95
N ASP A 104 -0.01 31.75 -6.78
CA ASP A 104 -1.18 31.81 -5.91
C ASP A 104 -0.76 31.95 -4.44
N GLU A 105 0.28 31.23 -4.00
CA GLU A 105 0.84 31.34 -2.65
C GLU A 105 1.52 32.70 -2.39
N LEU A 106 2.11 33.34 -3.41
CA LEU A 106 2.70 34.68 -3.28
C LEU A 106 1.66 35.81 -3.25
N ALA A 107 0.45 35.56 -3.74
CA ALA A 107 -0.64 36.53 -3.78
C ALA A 107 -1.57 36.47 -2.55
N ALA A 108 -1.45 35.41 -1.74
CA ALA A 108 -2.15 35.22 -0.47
C ALA A 108 -1.41 35.91 0.69
#